data_AF-A0A520J2P0-F1
#
_entry.id   AF-A0A520J2P0-F1
#
_cell.length_a   1.000
_cell.length_b   1.000
_cell.length_c   1.000
_cell.angle_alpha   90.00
_cell.angle_beta   90.00
_cell.angle_gamma   90.00
#
_symmetry.space_group_name_H-M   'P 1'
#
loop_
_entity.id
_entity.type
_entity.pdbx_description
1 polymer ?
#
loop_
_entity_poly.entity_id
_entity_poly.type
_entity_poly.pdbx_seq_one_letter_code
_entity_poly.pdbx_strand_id
1 'polypeptide(L)'
;MFKSTLWAAALAAVSPAALVVSAQTAHAQVPVGAGGQLQQIPPTPLAEKAEPDLGFDRKSPAVVPATGGPKTLVRSLRVTGATLFPEADLIAATAFTPNTELDLSELKTLAARITAYYT
;
A
#
# COMPACT_ATOMS: atom_id res chain seq x y z
N MET A 1 93.88 6.33 9.66
CA MET A 1 94.01 4.90 9.28
C MET A 1 93.28 4.68 7.97
N PHE A 2 94.02 4.23 6.93
CA PHE A 2 93.67 3.40 5.75
C PHE A 2 92.20 3.35 5.27
N LYS A 3 91.82 3.44 3.99
CA LYS A 3 92.51 3.50 2.70
C LYS A 3 91.43 3.74 1.61
N SER A 4 91.84 4.38 0.51
CA SER A 4 91.17 4.51 -0.78
C SER A 4 90.77 3.18 -1.43
N THR A 5 89.72 3.17 -2.26
CA THR A 5 89.77 2.44 -3.54
C THR A 5 88.86 3.07 -4.58
N LEU A 6 89.50 3.79 -5.51
CA LEU A 6 88.98 4.13 -6.83
C LEU A 6 88.81 2.82 -7.61
N TRP A 7 87.63 2.59 -8.17
CA TRP A 7 87.48 1.72 -9.34
C TRP A 7 86.99 2.57 -10.49
N ALA A 8 87.98 3.05 -11.25
CA ALA A 8 87.79 3.40 -12.64
C ALA A 8 87.59 2.10 -13.42
N ALA A 9 86.51 1.99 -14.20
CA ALA A 9 86.55 1.37 -15.51
C ALA A 9 85.20 1.54 -16.20
N ALA A 10 85.27 2.17 -17.36
CA ALA A 10 84.24 2.28 -18.36
C ALA A 10 83.55 0.93 -18.65
N LEU A 11 82.23 0.95 -18.71
CA LEU A 11 81.43 0.14 -19.63
C LEU A 11 80.23 1.02 -20.02
N ALA A 12 80.28 1.60 -21.21
CA ALA A 12 79.86 0.97 -22.46
C ALA A 12 78.43 1.43 -22.77
N ALA A 13 78.32 2.20 -23.84
CA ALA A 13 77.13 2.53 -24.61
C ALA A 13 75.80 2.03 -24.02
N VAL A 14 75.01 2.94 -23.44
CA VAL A 14 73.58 2.70 -23.20
C VAL A 14 72.93 2.52 -24.57
N SER A 15 72.86 1.26 -24.99
CA SER A 15 72.22 0.85 -26.22
C SER A 15 70.71 1.12 -26.07
N PRO A 16 70.04 1.78 -27.03
CA PRO A 16 68.60 2.11 -26.95
C PRO A 16 67.70 0.91 -26.65
N ALA A 17 68.18 -0.31 -26.92
CA ALA A 17 67.49 -1.56 -26.64
C ALA A 17 67.24 -1.81 -25.14
N ALA A 18 68.10 -1.32 -24.23
CA ALA A 18 67.94 -1.55 -22.79
C ALA A 18 66.78 -0.73 -22.19
N LEU A 19 66.46 0.44 -22.76
CA LEU A 19 65.34 1.28 -22.32
C LEU A 19 63.98 0.74 -22.77
N VAL A 20 63.92 -0.03 -23.86
CA VAL A 20 62.67 -0.61 -24.38
C VAL A 20 62.16 -1.75 -23.50
N VAL A 21 63.06 -2.50 -22.85
CA VAL A 21 62.68 -3.64 -21.99
C VAL A 21 61.95 -3.19 -20.72
N SER A 22 62.25 -1.99 -20.20
CA SER A 22 61.53 -1.44 -19.02
C SER A 22 60.14 -0.87 -19.33
N ALA A 23 59.74 -0.75 -20.60
CA ALA A 23 58.44 -0.17 -20.96
C ALA A 23 57.25 -1.13 -20.79
N GLN A 24 57.49 -2.40 -20.47
CA GLN A 24 56.46 -3.44 -20.45
C GLN A 24 55.57 -3.43 -19.18
N THR A 25 55.79 -2.53 -18.21
CA THR A 25 55.00 -2.47 -16.97
C THR A 25 53.80 -1.52 -17.04
N ALA A 26 53.43 -1.02 -18.22
CA ALA A 26 52.49 0.09 -18.37
C ALA A 26 51.10 -0.29 -18.94
N HIS A 27 50.55 -1.49 -18.69
CA HIS A 27 49.17 -1.79 -19.10
C HIS A 27 48.40 -2.62 -18.08
N ALA A 28 47.86 -1.94 -17.07
CA ALA A 28 46.73 -2.41 -16.27
C ALA A 28 45.88 -1.21 -15.84
N GLN A 29 45.55 -0.31 -16.76
CA GLN A 29 44.46 0.63 -16.51
C GLN A 29 43.15 -0.13 -16.75
N VAL A 30 42.49 -0.50 -15.65
CA VAL A 30 41.12 -1.01 -15.67
C VAL A 30 40.27 0.08 -16.33
N PRO A 31 39.65 -0.17 -17.50
CA PRO A 31 38.75 0.79 -18.09
C PRO A 31 37.61 0.97 -17.10
N VAL A 32 37.47 2.18 -16.54
CA VAL A 32 36.25 2.55 -15.82
C VAL A 32 35.17 2.66 -16.91
N GLY A 33 34.52 1.53 -17.21
CA GLY A 33 33.53 1.45 -18.27
C GLY A 33 32.37 2.40 -18.01
N ALA A 34 31.84 3.02 -19.07
CA ALA A 34 30.74 3.99 -19.01
C ALA A 34 29.50 3.51 -18.22
N GLY A 35 29.33 2.20 -18.04
CA GLY A 35 28.28 1.62 -17.21
C GLY A 35 28.41 1.89 -15.70
N GLY A 36 29.63 2.13 -15.19
CA GLY A 36 29.86 2.41 -13.76
C GLY A 36 29.30 3.76 -13.31
N GLN A 37 29.33 4.77 -14.19
CA GLN A 37 28.74 6.09 -13.91
C GLN A 37 27.21 6.04 -13.88
N LEU A 38 26.58 5.17 -14.68
CA LEU A 38 25.12 5.02 -14.71
C LEU A 38 24.57 4.37 -13.42
N GLN A 39 25.37 3.53 -12.75
CA GLN A 39 24.99 2.93 -11.47
C GLN A 39 25.16 3.85 -10.26
N GLN A 40 25.78 5.03 -10.44
CA GLN A 40 25.90 6.02 -9.36
C GLN A 40 24.66 6.91 -9.24
N ILE A 41 23.68 6.78 -10.13
CA ILE A 41 22.44 7.55 -10.04
C ILE A 41 21.61 6.94 -8.90
N PRO A 42 21.33 7.69 -7.82
CA PRO A 42 20.50 7.21 -6.73
C PRO A 42 19.12 6.83 -7.26
N PRO A 43 18.52 5.71 -6.82
CA PRO A 43 17.17 5.36 -7.22
C PRO A 43 16.21 6.46 -6.78
N THR A 44 15.34 6.88 -7.70
CA THR A 44 14.34 7.91 -7.44
C THR A 44 13.43 7.46 -6.29
N PRO A 45 13.16 8.30 -5.28
CA PRO A 45 12.19 7.99 -4.23
C PRO A 45 10.84 7.61 -4.86
N LEU A 46 10.30 6.47 -4.45
CA LEU A 46 8.97 6.04 -4.86
C LEU A 46 7.95 7.08 -4.36
N ALA A 47 7.25 7.72 -5.29
CA ALA A 47 6.13 8.59 -4.95
C ALA A 47 5.04 7.73 -4.29
N GLU A 48 4.62 8.15 -3.11
CA GLU A 48 3.53 7.50 -2.38
C GLU A 48 2.24 7.65 -3.19
N LYS A 49 1.68 6.52 -3.64
CA LYS A 49 0.43 6.53 -4.39
C LYS A 49 -0.71 6.75 -3.39
N ALA A 50 -1.35 7.92 -3.47
CA ALA A 50 -2.53 8.21 -2.68
C ALA A 50 -3.60 7.13 -2.89
N GLU A 51 -4.21 6.69 -1.79
CA GLU A 51 -5.32 5.74 -1.85
C GLU A 51 -6.49 6.36 -2.62
N PRO A 52 -7.19 5.59 -3.47
CA PRO A 52 -8.36 6.09 -4.18
C PRO A 52 -9.45 6.46 -3.19
N ASP A 53 -10.02 7.66 -3.34
CA ASP A 53 -11.24 8.05 -2.63
C ASP A 53 -12.41 7.24 -3.19
N LEU A 54 -12.92 6.29 -2.40
CA LEU A 54 -14.01 5.40 -2.78
C LEU A 54 -15.41 5.99 -2.55
N GLY A 55 -15.54 7.28 -2.22
CA GLY A 55 -16.79 8.03 -2.38
C GLY A 55 -18.06 7.31 -1.92
N PHE A 56 -18.05 6.73 -0.72
CA PHE A 56 -19.22 6.05 -0.16
C PHE A 56 -20.16 7.09 0.45
N ASP A 57 -21.00 7.70 -0.39
CA ASP A 57 -22.05 8.59 0.10
C ASP A 57 -23.18 7.76 0.74
N ARG A 58 -23.65 8.20 1.92
CA ARG A 58 -24.73 7.48 2.61
C ARG A 58 -26.01 7.66 1.81
N LYS A 59 -26.54 6.56 1.28
CA LYS A 59 -27.82 6.59 0.58
C LYS A 59 -28.91 7.09 1.53
N SER A 60 -29.62 8.14 1.10
CA SER A 60 -30.77 8.67 1.83
C SER A 60 -31.78 7.55 2.12
N PRO A 61 -32.41 7.52 3.32
CA PRO A 61 -33.38 6.50 3.67
C PRO A 61 -34.47 6.35 2.62
N ALA A 62 -34.86 5.11 2.31
CA ALA A 62 -35.94 4.85 1.38
C ALA A 62 -37.24 5.46 1.91
N VAL A 63 -37.92 6.26 1.07
CA VAL A 63 -39.22 6.85 1.42
C VAL A 63 -40.27 5.74 1.50
N VAL A 64 -40.83 5.55 2.68
CA VAL A 64 -41.94 4.62 2.89
C VAL A 64 -43.25 5.33 2.50
N PRO A 65 -44.09 4.76 1.62
CA PRO A 65 -45.37 5.35 1.27
C PRO A 65 -46.29 5.47 2.49
N ALA A 66 -47.11 6.53 2.54
CA ALA A 66 -47.93 6.85 3.72
C ALA A 66 -49.09 5.89 4.01
N THR A 67 -49.48 5.05 3.04
CA THR A 67 -50.55 4.06 3.17
C THR A 67 -50.02 2.68 2.82
N GLY A 68 -50.18 1.72 3.74
CA GLY A 68 -49.84 0.31 3.53
C GLY A 68 -51.00 -0.56 3.05
N GLY A 69 -52.21 0.00 2.95
CA GLY A 69 -53.42 -0.74 2.59
C GLY A 69 -54.07 -1.42 3.81
N PRO A 70 -54.59 -2.65 3.68
CA PRO A 70 -55.29 -3.33 4.77
C PRO A 70 -54.36 -3.65 5.94
N LYS A 71 -54.90 -3.52 7.16
CA LYS A 71 -54.20 -3.86 8.40
C LYS A 71 -54.26 -5.35 8.68
N THR A 72 -53.18 -5.89 9.24
CA THR A 72 -53.07 -7.29 9.67
C THR A 72 -52.60 -7.35 11.11
N LEU A 73 -53.17 -8.27 11.90
CA LEU A 73 -52.72 -8.51 13.27
C LEU A 73 -51.33 -9.16 13.27
N VAL A 74 -50.33 -8.46 13.81
CA VAL A 74 -48.95 -8.97 13.93
C VAL A 74 -48.69 -9.43 15.36
N ARG A 75 -48.50 -10.74 15.54
CA ARG A 75 -48.30 -11.35 16.86
C ARG A 75 -46.85 -11.33 17.32
N SER A 76 -45.91 -11.52 16.39
CA SER A 76 -44.49 -11.62 16.69
C SER A 76 -43.67 -11.13 15.50
N LEU A 77 -42.58 -10.43 15.79
CA LEU A 77 -41.55 -10.06 14.83
C LEU A 77 -40.35 -11.00 15.00
N ARG A 78 -39.75 -11.45 13.90
CA ARG A 78 -38.49 -12.20 13.90
C ARG A 78 -37.51 -11.55 12.95
N VAL A 79 -36.25 -11.43 13.37
CA VAL A 79 -35.17 -10.88 12.54
C VAL A 79 -34.17 -11.99 12.25
N THR A 80 -33.95 -12.28 10.97
CA THR A 80 -33.03 -13.32 10.51
C THR A 80 -31.84 -12.71 9.77
N GLY A 81 -30.70 -13.38 9.79
CA GLY A 81 -29.48 -12.93 9.11
C GLY A 81 -28.71 -11.80 9.80
N ALA A 82 -29.13 -11.38 11.00
CA ALA A 82 -28.38 -10.45 11.83
C ALA A 82 -27.14 -11.15 12.43
N THR A 83 -25.94 -10.65 12.11
CA THR A 83 -24.67 -11.18 12.62
C THR A 83 -23.96 -10.23 13.58
N LEU A 84 -24.18 -8.92 13.44
CA LEU A 84 -23.50 -7.89 14.24
C LEU A 84 -24.21 -7.57 15.56
N PHE A 85 -25.55 -7.55 15.55
CA PHE A 85 -26.38 -7.20 16.70
C PHE A 85 -27.31 -8.36 17.06
N PRO A 86 -27.57 -8.61 18.35
CA PRO A 86 -28.56 -9.57 18.79
C PRO A 86 -29.97 -9.24 18.27
N GLU A 87 -30.77 -10.26 17.97
CA GLU A 87 -32.15 -10.08 17.49
C GLU A 87 -33.01 -9.26 18.47
N ALA A 88 -32.86 -9.50 19.78
CA ALA A 88 -33.63 -8.80 20.81
C ALA A 88 -33.39 -7.28 20.78
N ASP A 89 -32.16 -6.85 20.52
CA ASP A 89 -31.79 -5.44 20.47
C ASP A 89 -32.37 -4.77 19.22
N LEU A 90 -32.36 -5.47 18.09
CA LEU A 90 -32.96 -5.00 16.85
C LEU A 90 -34.48 -4.87 16.97
N ILE A 91 -35.15 -5.84 17.60
CA ILE A 91 -36.59 -5.77 17.87
C ILE A 91 -36.89 -4.61 18.82
N ALA A 92 -36.10 -4.43 19.88
CA ALA A 92 -36.25 -3.31 20.82
C ALA A 92 -36.11 -1.95 20.11
N ALA A 93 -35.17 -1.82 19.17
CA ALA A 93 -34.98 -0.60 18.38
C ALA A 93 -36.21 -0.24 17.50
N THR A 94 -37.04 -1.22 17.14
CA THR A 94 -38.28 -0.96 16.38
C THR A 94 -39.44 -0.45 17.23
N ALA A 95 -39.36 -0.54 18.57
CA ALA A 95 -40.48 -0.29 19.48
C ALA A 95 -41.74 -1.12 19.15
N PHE A 96 -41.56 -2.32 18.58
CA PHE A 96 -42.65 -3.21 18.22
C PHE A 96 -43.39 -3.73 19.46
N THR A 97 -44.72 -3.71 19.40
CA THR A 97 -45.61 -4.29 20.43
C THR A 97 -46.34 -5.52 19.85
N PRO A 98 -46.30 -6.67 20.53
CA PRO A 98 -47.04 -7.86 20.12
C PRO A 98 -48.55 -7.65 20.08
N ASN A 99 -49.22 -8.31 19.12
CA ASN A 99 -50.68 -8.28 18.91
C ASN A 99 -51.22 -6.91 18.46
N THR A 100 -50.40 -6.13 17.76
CA THR A 100 -50.80 -4.85 17.17
C THR A 100 -51.20 -5.03 15.71
N GLU A 101 -52.23 -4.30 15.28
CA GLU A 101 -52.62 -4.24 13.88
C GLU A 101 -51.72 -3.29 13.11
N LEU A 102 -50.98 -3.82 12.14
CA LEU A 102 -50.06 -3.06 11.31
C LEU A 102 -50.41 -3.22 9.83
N ASP A 103 -50.27 -2.15 9.07
CA ASP A 103 -50.26 -2.20 7.61
C ASP A 103 -48.84 -2.40 7.04
N LEU A 104 -48.74 -2.57 5.72
CA LEU A 104 -47.46 -2.79 5.04
C LEU A 104 -46.51 -1.58 5.19
N SER A 105 -47.04 -0.36 5.26
CA SER A 105 -46.20 0.84 5.42
C SER A 105 -45.60 0.89 6.81
N GLU A 106 -46.38 0.59 7.84
CA GLU A 106 -45.94 0.51 9.23
C GLU A 106 -44.86 -0.59 9.38
N LEU A 107 -45.05 -1.76 8.76
CA LEU A 107 -44.03 -2.82 8.72
C LEU A 107 -42.73 -2.39 8.04
N LYS A 108 -42.82 -1.65 6.92
CA LYS A 108 -41.65 -1.07 6.24
C LYS A 108 -40.95 -0.03 7.10
N THR A 109 -41.70 0.76 7.87
CA THR A 109 -41.13 1.70 8.84
C THR A 109 -40.37 0.99 9.95
N LEU A 110 -40.88 -0.14 10.47
CA LEU A 110 -40.14 -0.95 11.43
C LEU A 110 -38.83 -1.48 10.83
N ALA A 111 -38.86 -2.00 9.59
CA ALA A 111 -37.65 -2.42 8.90
C ALA A 111 -36.66 -1.28 8.68
N ALA A 112 -37.14 -0.07 8.33
CA ALA A 112 -36.30 1.11 8.18
C ALA A 112 -35.61 1.52 9.48
N ARG A 113 -36.28 1.35 10.64
CA ARG A 113 -35.66 1.57 11.97
C ARG A 113 -34.53 0.58 12.24
N ILE A 114 -34.73 -0.70 11.88
CA ILE A 114 -33.65 -1.70 11.96
C ILE A 114 -32.48 -1.26 11.09
N THR A 115 -32.72 -0.88 9.83
CA THR A 115 -31.65 -0.41 8.94
C THR A 115 -30.93 0.82 9.50
N ALA A 116 -31.66 1.79 10.05
CA ALA A 116 -31.09 2.98 10.67
C ALA A 116 -30.23 2.67 11.90
N TYR A 117 -30.49 1.54 12.58
CA TYR A 117 -29.67 1.08 13.70
C TYR A 117 -28.26 0.62 13.27
N TYR A 118 -28.08 0.27 11.99
CA TYR A 118 -26.78 -0.14 11.43
C TYR A 118 -25.95 1.01 10.84
N THR A 119 -26.49 2.23 10.74
CA THR A 119 -25.88 3.37 10.01
C THR A 119 -25.56 4.55 10.92
#